data_AF-A0A060C8K2-F1
#
_entry.id   AF-A0A060C8K2-F1
#
_cell.length_a   1.000
_cell.length_b   1.000
_cell.length_c   1.000
_cell.angle_alpha   90.00
_cell.angle_beta   90.00
_cell.angle_gamma   90.00
#
_symmetry.space_group_name_H-M   'P 1'
#
loop_
_entity.id
_entity.type
_entity.pdbx_description
1 polymer ?
#
loop_
_entity_poly.entity_id
_entity_poly.type
_entity_poly.pdbx_seq_one_letter_code
_entity_poly.pdbx_strand_id
1 'polypeptide(L)'
;MIDLQVNGADGVEADGSSAHIERISRWSVATGVTAWLPTVVSADASLYPEVFDAFAGVDSTIGAAPLGLHLEGPFLSPARKG
;
A
#
# COMPACT_ATOMS: atom_id res chain seq x y z
N MET A 1 -11.58 2.54 -11.48
CA MET A 1 -11.39 1.18 -10.91
C MET A 1 -10.97 1.31 -9.46
N ILE A 2 -11.36 0.37 -8.59
CA ILE A 2 -10.84 0.29 -7.22
C ILE A 2 -9.95 -0.95 -7.14
N ASP A 3 -8.66 -0.75 -6.85
CA ASP A 3 -7.69 -1.84 -6.75
C ASP A 3 -7.45 -2.22 -5.29
N LEU A 4 -7.86 -3.43 -4.91
CA LEU A 4 -7.85 -3.85 -3.51
C LEU A 4 -6.51 -4.44 -3.06
N GLN A 5 -5.55 -4.64 -3.98
CA GLN A 5 -4.26 -5.23 -3.63
C GLN A 5 -3.15 -4.75 -4.56
N VAL A 6 -2.38 -3.75 -4.10
CA VAL A 6 -1.21 -3.22 -4.82
C VAL A 6 0.01 -3.25 -3.92
N ASN A 7 0.98 -4.11 -4.24
CA ASN A 7 2.25 -4.20 -3.51
C ASN A 7 3.22 -3.06 -3.91
N GLY A 8 3.18 -2.61 -5.15
CA GLY A 8 4.05 -1.56 -5.68
C GLY A 8 3.67 -1.13 -7.10
N ALA A 9 4.12 0.05 -7.51
CA ALA A 9 3.96 0.58 -8.86
C ALA A 9 4.95 1.72 -9.13
N ASP A 10 5.15 2.07 -10.40
CA ASP A 10 6.05 3.16 -10.83
C ASP A 10 7.48 3.07 -10.25
N GLY A 11 7.96 1.84 -10.04
CA GLY A 11 9.31 1.56 -9.53
C GLY A 11 9.48 1.76 -8.02
N VAL A 12 8.40 1.91 -7.25
CA VAL A 12 8.43 1.94 -5.78
C VAL A 12 7.44 0.94 -5.18
N GLU A 13 7.73 0.48 -3.97
CA GLU A 13 6.88 -0.45 -3.21
C GLU A 13 6.00 0.33 -2.22
N ALA A 14 4.85 -0.24 -1.87
CA ALA A 14 3.95 0.24 -0.81
C ALA A 14 4.49 -0.13 0.60
N ASP A 15 5.78 0.11 0.80
CA ASP A 15 6.60 -0.37 1.92
C ASP A 15 6.47 0.46 3.23
N GLY A 16 5.44 1.29 3.34
CA GLY A 16 5.29 2.19 4.48
C GLY A 16 6.10 3.48 4.35
N SER A 17 6.35 3.96 3.14
CA SER A 17 6.78 5.34 2.89
C SER A 17 5.59 6.16 2.36
N SER A 18 5.25 7.27 3.03
CA SER A 18 4.17 8.16 2.57
C SER A 18 4.45 8.69 1.16
N ALA A 19 5.70 9.04 0.88
CA ALA A 19 6.14 9.51 -0.43
C ALA A 19 5.99 8.44 -1.52
N HIS A 20 6.21 7.16 -1.19
CA HIS A 20 5.97 6.06 -2.13
C HIS A 20 4.48 5.86 -2.38
N ILE A 21 3.65 5.87 -1.34
CA ILE A 21 2.19 5.77 -1.46
C ILE A 21 1.66 6.91 -2.35
N GLU A 22 2.06 8.15 -2.10
CA GLU A 22 1.64 9.29 -2.92
C GLU A 22 2.14 9.19 -4.37
N ARG A 23 3.33 8.65 -4.59
CA ARG A 23 3.85 8.41 -5.95
C ARG A 23 3.00 7.38 -6.69
N ILE A 24 2.69 6.26 -6.04
CA ILE A 24 1.80 5.24 -6.60
C ILE A 24 0.42 5.85 -6.85
N SER A 25 -0.14 6.63 -5.93
CA SER A 25 -1.42 7.31 -6.12
C SER A 25 -1.44 8.21 -7.36
N ARG A 26 -0.38 9.01 -7.61
CA ARG A 26 -0.28 9.83 -8.83
C ARG A 26 -0.25 8.99 -10.10
N TRP A 27 0.56 7.93 -10.11
CA TRP A 27 0.72 7.07 -11.28
C TRP A 27 -0.56 6.28 -11.60
N SER A 28 -1.23 5.77 -10.57
CA SER A 28 -2.45 4.94 -10.66
C SER A 28 -3.59 5.59 -11.46
N VAL A 29 -3.69 6.91 -11.46
CA VAL A 29 -4.73 7.61 -12.27
C VAL A 29 -4.51 7.37 -13.76
N ALA A 30 -3.25 7.31 -14.22
CA ALA A 30 -2.93 7.06 -15.63
C ALA A 30 -3.30 5.65 -16.10
N THR A 31 -3.55 4.72 -15.18
CA THR A 31 -3.98 3.34 -15.47
C THR A 31 -5.50 3.13 -15.29
N GLY A 32 -6.25 4.18 -14.93
CA GLY A 32 -7.69 4.11 -14.69
C GLY A 32 -8.08 3.67 -13.26
N VAL A 33 -7.11 3.53 -12.37
CA VAL A 33 -7.34 3.33 -10.93
C VAL A 33 -7.64 4.67 -10.27
N THR A 34 -8.74 4.74 -9.52
CA THR A 34 -9.20 5.96 -8.85
C THR A 34 -9.19 5.84 -7.34
N ALA A 35 -9.14 4.61 -6.82
CA ALA A 35 -8.94 4.34 -5.41
C ALA A 35 -8.24 2.99 -5.25
N TRP A 36 -7.48 2.79 -4.18
CA TRP A 36 -6.68 1.59 -4.00
C TRP A 36 -6.33 1.28 -2.55
N LEU A 37 -5.79 0.08 -2.30
CA LEU A 37 -5.23 -0.33 -1.02
C LEU A 37 -3.74 -0.65 -1.17
N PRO A 38 -2.83 0.16 -0.60
CA PRO A 38 -1.44 -0.20 -0.42
C PRO A 38 -1.35 -1.52 0.36
N THR A 39 -0.66 -2.50 -0.21
CA THR A 39 -0.57 -3.85 0.34
C THR A 39 0.79 -4.09 0.97
N VAL A 40 0.76 -4.38 2.27
CA VAL A 40 1.92 -4.67 3.09
C VAL A 40 1.98 -6.18 3.24
N VAL A 41 2.97 -6.80 2.59
CA VAL A 41 3.21 -8.24 2.71
C VAL A 41 3.77 -8.60 4.08
N SER A 42 3.83 -9.90 4.35
CA SER A 42 4.39 -10.45 5.59
C SER A 42 5.78 -9.87 5.89
N ALA A 43 5.85 -9.01 6.91
CA ALA A 43 7.06 -8.41 7.44
C ALA A 43 7.23 -8.72 8.93
N ASP A 44 8.39 -8.34 9.49
CA ASP A 44 8.62 -8.37 10.94
C ASP A 44 7.56 -7.50 11.66
N ALA A 45 7.15 -7.94 12.85
CA ALA A 45 6.16 -7.23 13.66
C ALA A 45 6.57 -5.79 13.98
N SER A 46 7.87 -5.49 14.04
CA SER A 46 8.38 -4.15 14.30
C SER A 46 8.10 -3.15 13.18
N LEU A 47 7.80 -3.61 11.96
CA LEU A 47 7.59 -2.75 10.79
C LEU A 47 6.18 -2.14 10.73
N TYR A 48 5.17 -2.83 11.27
CA TYR A 48 3.77 -2.38 11.15
C TYR A 48 3.49 -1.00 11.77
N PRO A 49 4.03 -0.64 12.95
CA PRO A 49 3.87 0.71 13.49
C PRO A 49 4.39 1.80 12.53
N GLU A 50 5.56 1.59 11.92
CA GLU A 50 6.16 2.54 10.97
C GLU A 50 5.29 2.70 9.71
N VAL A 51 4.76 1.58 9.20
CA VAL A 51 3.84 1.56 8.07
C VAL A 51 2.55 2.33 8.39
N PHE A 52 2.00 2.15 9.61
CA PHE A 52 0.78 2.85 10.03
C PHE A 52 1.01 4.35 10.16
N ASP A 53 2.13 4.76 10.76
CA ASP A 53 2.50 6.17 10.90
C ASP A 53 2.72 6.82 9.53
N ALA A 54 3.38 6.12 8.60
CA ALA A 54 3.57 6.61 7.25
C ALA A 54 2.26 6.73 6.49
N PHE A 55 1.35 5.75 6.59
CA PHE A 55 0.03 5.83 5.98
C PHE A 55 -0.78 7.01 6.54
N ALA A 56 -0.72 7.24 7.86
CA ALA A 56 -1.38 8.38 8.50
C ALA A 56 -0.85 9.74 8.00
N GLY A 57 0.40 9.78 7.53
CA GLY A 57 1.03 10.97 6.96
C GLY A 57 0.78 11.19 5.46
N VAL A 58 0.03 10.32 4.78
CA VAL A 58 -0.23 10.42 3.34
C VAL A 58 -1.20 11.56 3.03
N ASP A 59 -0.86 12.41 2.06
CA ASP A 59 -1.82 13.31 1.44
C ASP A 59 -2.74 12.56 0.47
N SER A 60 -3.93 12.18 0.96
CA SER A 60 -4.95 11.46 0.19
C SER A 60 -5.65 12.30 -0.91
N THR A 61 -5.33 13.59 -1.03
CA THR A 61 -5.89 14.44 -2.09
C THR A 61 -5.15 14.32 -3.42
N ILE A 62 -4.01 13.63 -3.43
CA ILE A 62 -3.15 13.47 -4.60
C ILE A 62 -3.44 12.15 -5.31
N GLY A 63 -3.95 12.23 -6.54
CA GLY A 63 -4.11 11.06 -7.42
C GLY A 63 -5.23 10.10 -7.00
N ALA A 64 -5.00 8.80 -7.19
CA ALA A 64 -5.93 7.76 -6.79
C ALA A 64 -5.98 7.64 -5.25
N ALA A 65 -7.18 7.61 -4.67
CA ALA A 65 -7.35 7.65 -3.22
C ALA A 65 -6.87 6.35 -2.54
N PRO A 66 -5.88 6.40 -1.64
CA PRO A 66 -5.55 5.26 -0.79
C PRO A 66 -6.61 5.13 0.31
N LEU A 67 -7.38 4.03 0.32
CA LEU A 67 -8.57 3.88 1.17
C LEU A 67 -8.29 3.32 2.57
N GLY A 68 -7.10 2.79 2.78
CA GLY A 68 -6.68 2.05 3.97
C GLY A 68 -5.51 1.14 3.60
N LEU A 69 -5.00 0.37 4.56
CA LEU A 69 -3.96 -0.62 4.32
C LEU A 69 -4.57 -2.02 4.15
N HIS A 70 -4.03 -2.79 3.21
CA HIS A 70 -4.26 -4.23 3.13
C HIS A 70 -3.05 -4.96 3.70
N LEU A 71 -3.24 -5.72 4.80
CA LEU A 71 -2.17 -6.50 5.42
C LEU A 71 -2.21 -7.94 4.90
N GLU A 72 -1.31 -8.26 3.98
CA GLU A 72 -1.15 -9.59 3.39
C GLU A 72 -0.21 -10.44 4.25
N GLY A 73 -0.73 -10.84 5.40
CA GLY A 73 0.02 -11.48 6.49
C GLY A 73 0.17 -10.57 7.72
N PRO A 74 1.03 -10.93 8.68
CA PRO A 74 1.96 -12.07 8.70
C PRO A 74 1.27 -13.37 9.17
N PHE A 75 -0.03 -13.32 9.48
CA PHE A 75 -0.79 -14.45 10.00
C PHE A 75 -1.25 -15.43 8.90
N LEU A 76 -0.34 -15.77 7.98
CA LEU A 76 -0.59 -16.74 6.90
C LEU A 76 -0.35 -18.18 7.40
N SER A 77 -0.96 -19.14 6.72
CA SER A 77 -0.68 -20.56 6.99
C SER A 77 0.78 -20.90 6.64
N PRO A 78 1.56 -21.54 7.54
CA PRO A 78 2.92 -21.96 7.21
C PRO A 78 3.01 -22.89 5.98
N ALA A 79 1.93 -23.61 5.66
CA ALA A 79 1.84 -24.51 4.51
C ALA A 79 1.51 -23.78 3.18
N ARG A 80 1.12 -22.50 3.25
CA ARG A 80 0.71 -21.67 2.11
C ARG A 80 1.23 -20.25 2.35
N LYS A 81 2.51 -20.03 2.06
CA LYS A 81 3.23 -18.78 2.37
C LYS A 81 2.89 -17.58 1.47
N GLY A 82 1.91 -17.73 0.57
CA GLY A 82 1.78 -16.87 -0.61
C GLY A 82 2.61 -17.43 -1.75
#